data_AF-A0A2P5D7A7-F1
#
_entry.id   AF-A0A2P5D7A7-F1
#
_cell.length_a   1.000
_cell.length_b   1.000
_cell.length_c   1.000
_cell.angle_alpha   90.00
_cell.angle_beta   90.00
_cell.angle_gamma   90.00
#
_symmetry.space_group_name_H-M   'P 1'
#
loop_
_entity.id
_entity.type
_entity.pdbx_description
1 polymer ?
#
loop_
_entity_poly.entity_id
_entity_poly.type
_entity_poly.pdbx_seq_one_letter_code
_entity_poly.pdbx_strand_id
1 'polypeptide(L)'
;MDVAHILLGRPWFYDHDVQHCGKENTYTFLHGKKTINLQLAKSTPRCKLIPKTSSVDISNHGIQILIAKPFERECINNGIVYALVAQDYFHFPASTSDLHSSFVAFLLKEFIDIIPTELSDALPPMRDIQHAIDLVPSP
;
A
#
# COMPACT_ATOMS: atom_id res chain seq x y z
N MET A 1 13.27 9.06 5.09
CA MET A 1 11.83 9.39 5.12
C MET A 1 11.76 10.89 5.33
N ASP A 2 11.56 11.67 4.25
CA ASP A 2 11.65 13.13 4.30
C ASP A 2 10.29 13.77 4.61
N VAL A 3 10.28 14.87 5.37
CA VAL A 3 9.07 15.60 5.86
C VAL A 3 8.07 15.94 4.74
N ALA A 4 8.56 16.07 3.51
CA ALA A 4 7.76 16.23 2.31
C ALA A 4 6.74 15.09 2.08
N HIS A 5 7.02 13.86 2.46
CA HIS A 5 6.10 12.72 2.29
C HIS A 5 4.88 12.77 3.22
N ILE A 6 5.01 13.44 4.37
CA ILE A 6 3.91 13.64 5.33
C ILE A 6 3.11 14.91 4.98
N LEU A 7 3.77 15.94 4.44
CA LEU A 7 3.12 17.21 4.06
C LEU A 7 2.50 17.20 2.66
N LEU A 8 3.10 16.53 1.68
CA LEU A 8 2.67 16.55 0.26
C LEU A 8 1.73 15.39 -0.12
N GLY A 9 1.55 14.41 0.77
CA GLY A 9 0.72 13.25 0.50
C GLY A 9 1.30 12.36 -0.60
N ARG A 10 0.79 12.47 -1.83
CA ARG A 10 1.15 11.62 -2.98
C ARG A 10 2.08 12.37 -3.94
N PRO A 11 3.41 12.15 -3.89
CA PRO A 11 4.38 12.92 -4.69
C PRO A 11 4.13 12.82 -6.20
N TRP A 12 3.64 11.66 -6.64
CA TRP A 12 3.32 11.40 -8.04
C TRP A 12 2.26 12.34 -8.63
N PHE A 13 1.39 12.96 -7.81
CA PHE A 13 0.43 13.94 -8.32
C PHE A 13 1.12 15.18 -8.88
N TYR A 14 2.20 15.61 -8.23
CA TYR A 14 2.99 16.75 -8.69
C TYR A 14 3.86 16.34 -9.89
N ASP A 15 4.53 15.19 -9.79
CA ASP A 15 5.44 14.70 -10.83
C ASP A 15 4.73 14.42 -12.17
N HIS A 16 3.43 14.12 -12.14
CA HIS A 16 2.62 13.83 -13.32
C HIS A 16 1.65 14.94 -13.73
N ASP A 17 1.75 16.14 -13.13
CA ASP A 17 0.88 17.30 -13.38
C ASP A 17 -0.62 16.90 -13.37
N VAL A 18 -1.03 16.27 -12.28
CA VAL A 18 -2.33 15.62 -12.20
C VAL A 18 -3.41 16.63 -11.83
N GLN A 19 -4.44 16.72 -12.66
CA GLN A 19 -5.63 17.51 -12.37
C GLN A 19 -6.63 16.69 -11.56
N HIS A 20 -7.06 17.22 -10.41
CA HIS A 20 -8.08 16.60 -9.58
C HIS A 20 -9.41 17.35 -9.67
N CYS A 21 -10.46 16.66 -10.13
CA CYS A 21 -11.84 17.12 -10.07
C CYS A 21 -12.49 16.60 -8.78
N GLY A 22 -12.53 17.43 -7.74
CA GLY A 22 -13.00 17.04 -6.41
C GLY A 22 -14.48 16.61 -6.36
N LYS A 23 -15.34 17.21 -7.19
CA LYS A 23 -16.78 16.87 -7.25
C LYS A 23 -17.02 15.43 -7.71
N GLU A 24 -16.24 14.98 -8.68
CA GLU A 24 -16.37 13.65 -9.27
C GLU A 24 -15.33 12.66 -8.73
N ASN A 25 -14.51 13.09 -7.76
CA ASN A 25 -13.36 12.36 -7.21
C ASN A 25 -12.54 11.67 -8.32
N THR A 26 -12.23 12.45 -9.37
CA THR A 26 -11.60 11.97 -10.60
C THR A 26 -10.26 12.67 -10.79
N TYR A 27 -9.22 11.90 -11.11
CA TYR A 27 -7.87 12.40 -11.37
C TYR A 27 -7.49 12.18 -12.83
N THR A 28 -7.05 13.23 -13.50
CA THR A 28 -6.67 13.19 -14.92
C THR A 28 -5.25 13.68 -15.11
N PHE A 29 -4.44 12.90 -15.83
CA PHE A 29 -3.06 13.26 -16.12
C PHE A 29 -2.56 12.61 -17.41
N LEU A 30 -1.46 13.15 -17.93
CA LEU A 30 -0.80 12.63 -19.12
C LEU A 30 0.31 11.67 -18.72
N HIS A 31 0.31 10.48 -19.29
CA HIS A 31 1.42 9.54 -19.18
C HIS A 31 1.87 9.12 -20.57
N GLY A 32 3.05 9.57 -20.97
CA GLY A 32 3.55 9.45 -22.35
C GLY A 32 2.72 10.29 -23.33
N LYS A 33 1.84 9.65 -24.12
CA LYS A 33 0.95 10.29 -25.12
C LYS A 33 -0.53 10.00 -24.89
N LYS A 34 -0.88 9.43 -23.73
CA LYS A 34 -2.25 9.04 -23.40
C LYS A 34 -2.71 9.78 -22.16
N THR A 35 -3.92 10.33 -22.23
CA THR A 35 -4.62 10.88 -21.07
C THR A 35 -5.20 9.73 -20.27
N ILE A 36 -4.77 9.59 -19.02
CA ILE A 36 -5.28 8.61 -18.07
C ILE A 36 -6.28 9.31 -17.18
N ASN A 37 -7.46 8.71 -17.04
CA ASN A 37 -8.51 9.14 -16.12
C ASN A 37 -8.69 8.07 -15.05
N LEU A 38 -8.39 8.42 -13.80
CA LEU A 38 -8.57 7.58 -12.63
C LEU A 38 -9.83 8.02 -11.91
N GLN A 39 -10.86 7.18 -11.98
CA GLN A 39 -12.05 7.31 -11.16
C GLN A 39 -11.98 6.29 -10.04
N LEU A 40 -12.36 6.70 -8.84
CA LEU A 40 -12.52 5.74 -7.76
C LEU A 40 -13.63 4.76 -8.16
N ALA A 41 -13.29 3.48 -8.26
CA ALA A 41 -14.26 2.45 -8.56
C ALA A 41 -15.40 2.54 -7.54
N LYS A 42 -16.61 2.85 -7.99
CA LYS A 42 -17.80 2.75 -7.15
C LYS A 42 -17.81 1.31 -6.63
N SER A 43 -17.91 1.14 -5.31
CA SER A 43 -17.99 -0.17 -4.67
C SER A 43 -19.31 -0.83 -5.04
N THR A 44 -19.44 -1.27 -6.28
CA THR A 44 -20.47 -2.20 -6.72
C THR A 44 -19.84 -3.58 -6.71
N PRO A 45 -20.40 -4.58 -6.03
CA PRO A 45 -19.90 -5.94 -6.07
C PRO A 45 -20.26 -6.55 -7.43
N ARG A 46 -19.50 -6.25 -8.48
CA ARG A 46 -19.50 -7.04 -9.73
C ARG A 46 -18.42 -6.61 -10.70
N CYS A 47 -17.32 -7.35 -10.71
CA CYS A 47 -16.60 -7.61 -11.95
C CYS A 47 -16.91 -9.06 -12.36
N LYS A 48 -17.95 -9.25 -13.18
CA LYS A 48 -17.99 -10.40 -14.09
C LYS A 48 -16.97 -10.09 -15.19
N LEU A 49 -15.74 -10.55 -15.01
CA LEU A 49 -14.80 -10.64 -16.11
C LEU A 49 -15.37 -11.67 -17.09
N ILE A 50 -15.85 -11.22 -18.25
CA ILE A 50 -16.11 -12.08 -19.40
C ILE A 50 -14.81 -12.03 -20.22
N PRO A 51 -14.02 -13.12 -20.30
CA PRO A 51 -12.93 -13.18 -21.23
C PRO A 51 -13.52 -13.36 -22.63
N LYS A 52 -13.30 -12.38 -23.51
CA LYS A 52 -13.43 -12.62 -24.95
C LYS A 52 -12.42 -13.68 -25.33
N THR A 53 -12.91 -14.75 -25.92
CA THR A 53 -12.12 -15.77 -26.61
C THR A 53 -11.35 -15.11 -27.74
N SER A 54 -10.04 -14.98 -27.60
CA SER A 54 -9.15 -14.85 -28.75
C SER A 54 -7.89 -15.67 -28.48
N SER A 55 -7.70 -16.63 -29.37
CA SER A 55 -6.55 -17.51 -29.51
C SER A 55 -5.22 -16.77 -29.39
N VAL A 56 -4.35 -17.40 -28.60
CA VAL A 56 -2.88 -17.35 -28.53
C VAL A 56 -2.16 -16.37 -29.49
N ASP A 57 -1.34 -15.49 -28.91
CA ASP A 57 -0.02 -15.17 -29.46
C ASP A 57 0.98 -14.91 -28.33
N ILE A 58 2.05 -15.72 -28.32
CA ILE A 58 3.15 -15.69 -27.36
C ILE A 58 4.17 -14.67 -27.87
N SER A 59 4.08 -13.43 -27.39
CA SER A 59 5.26 -12.57 -27.20
C SER A 59 4.84 -11.42 -26.29
N ASN A 60 5.39 -11.39 -25.08
CA ASN A 60 5.59 -10.23 -24.21
C ASN A 60 5.98 -10.79 -22.83
N HIS A 61 7.07 -10.30 -22.25
CA HIS A 61 7.52 -10.61 -20.89
C HIS A 61 6.58 -10.01 -19.81
N GLY A 62 5.27 -10.11 -20.01
CA GLY A 62 4.25 -9.74 -19.06
C GLY A 62 4.10 -10.81 -17.99
N ILE A 63 3.76 -10.38 -16.78
CA ILE A 63 3.39 -11.24 -15.66
C ILE A 63 2.36 -12.25 -16.16
N GLN A 64 2.73 -13.53 -16.13
CA GLN A 64 1.87 -14.61 -16.57
C GLN A 64 0.82 -14.85 -15.46
N ILE A 65 -0.28 -14.12 -15.55
CA ILE A 65 -1.39 -14.25 -14.60
C ILE A 65 -2.09 -15.57 -14.90
N LEU A 66 -1.86 -16.57 -14.05
CA LEU A 66 -2.59 -17.84 -14.11
C LEU A 66 -4.05 -17.60 -13.69
N ILE A 67 -4.98 -18.07 -14.52
CA ILE A 67 -6.41 -18.08 -14.18
C ILE A 67 -6.63 -19.19 -13.15
N ALA A 68 -7.38 -18.90 -12.08
CA ALA A 68 -7.57 -19.80 -10.94
C ALA A 68 -8.10 -21.19 -11.32
N LYS A 69 -9.08 -21.27 -12.23
CA LYS A 69 -9.75 -22.54 -12.59
C LYS A 69 -8.84 -23.55 -13.33
N PRO A 70 -8.07 -23.14 -14.36
CA PRO A 70 -7.03 -23.98 -14.95
C PRO A 70 -5.97 -24.42 -13.94
N PHE A 71 -5.51 -23.49 -13.09
CA PHE A 71 -4.50 -23.79 -12.08
C PHE A 71 -4.99 -24.83 -11.07
N GLU A 72 -6.20 -24.68 -10.52
CA GLU A 72 -6.82 -25.65 -9.61
C GLU A 72 -6.89 -27.06 -10.22
N ARG A 73 -7.30 -27.16 -11.48
CA ARG A 73 -7.40 -28.45 -12.19
C ARG A 73 -6.02 -29.10 -12.32
N GLU A 74 -5.01 -28.31 -12.66
CA GLU A 74 -3.64 -28.78 -12.81
C GLU A 74 -3.03 -29.22 -11.47
N CYS A 75 -3.33 -28.50 -10.39
CA CYS A 75 -2.95 -28.88 -9.03
C CYS A 75 -3.55 -30.23 -8.61
N ILE A 76 -4.82 -30.47 -8.94
CA ILE A 76 -5.49 -31.76 -8.65
C ILE A 76 -4.89 -32.88 -9.50
N ASN A 77 -4.59 -32.62 -10.78
CA ASN A 77 -4.04 -33.62 -11.69
C ASN A 77 -2.61 -34.06 -11.32
N ASN A 78 -1.76 -33.10 -10.94
CA ASN A 78 -0.35 -33.38 -10.60
C ASN A 78 -0.16 -33.82 -9.14
N GLY A 79 -1.15 -33.60 -8.28
CA GLY A 79 -1.16 -34.04 -6.88
C GLY A 79 -0.14 -33.36 -5.96
N ILE A 80 0.77 -32.55 -6.50
CA ILE A 80 1.83 -31.82 -5.77
C ILE A 80 1.93 -30.41 -6.33
N VAL A 81 2.07 -29.42 -5.43
CA VAL A 81 2.24 -28.01 -5.76
C VAL A 81 3.42 -27.46 -4.97
N TYR A 82 4.32 -26.73 -5.64
CA TYR A 82 5.43 -26.03 -5.01
C TYR A 82 5.08 -24.55 -4.85
N ALA A 83 5.28 -24.00 -3.66
CA ALA A 83 5.09 -22.59 -3.36
C ALA A 83 6.45 -21.95 -3.03
N LEU A 84 6.79 -20.86 -3.73
CA LEU A 84 7.92 -20.00 -3.36
C LEU A 84 7.40 -18.92 -2.42
N VAL A 85 7.81 -18.96 -1.16
CA VAL A 85 7.45 -17.95 -0.17
C VAL A 85 8.64 -17.02 0.01
N ALA A 86 8.46 -15.75 -0.35
CA ALA A 86 9.39 -14.71 0.06
C ALA A 86 9.12 -14.40 1.54
N GLN A 87 10.15 -14.59 2.37
CA GLN A 87 10.14 -14.14 3.76
C GLN A 87 11.10 -12.96 3.86
N ASP A 88 10.61 -11.83 4.34
CA ASP A 88 11.45 -10.69 4.66
C ASP A 88 12.33 -11.06 5.85
N TYR A 89 13.63 -11.20 5.61
CA TYR A 89 14.60 -11.37 6.67
C TYR A 89 15.17 -9.99 7.01
N PHE A 90 14.87 -9.49 8.21
CA PHE A 90 15.59 -8.34 8.73
C PHE A 90 16.98 -8.80 9.17
N HIS A 91 17.97 -8.61 8.30
CA HIS A 91 19.36 -8.72 8.73
C HIS A 91 19.65 -7.55 9.66
N PHE A 92 19.70 -7.80 10.96
CA PHE A 92 20.51 -6.97 11.84
C PHE A 92 21.95 -7.47 11.65
N PRO A 93 22.81 -6.76 10.90
CA PRO A 93 24.20 -7.17 10.80
C PRO A 93 24.78 -7.14 12.20
N ALA A 94 25.18 -8.31 12.70
CA ALA A 94 25.86 -8.49 13.98
C ALA A 94 27.29 -7.90 13.98
N SER A 95 27.57 -6.89 13.15
CA SER A 95 28.88 -6.30 12.91
C SER A 95 28.92 -4.77 12.97
N THR A 96 27.89 -4.12 13.51
CA THR A 96 27.98 -2.74 14.06
C THR A 96 27.64 -2.70 15.56
N SER A 97 27.88 -3.81 16.25
CA SER A 97 27.22 -4.20 17.51
C SER A 97 27.75 -3.55 18.80
N ASP A 98 28.81 -2.75 18.78
CA ASP A 98 29.43 -2.33 20.05
C ASP A 98 29.27 -0.84 20.37
N LEU A 99 29.18 0.04 19.37
CA LEU A 99 29.05 1.48 19.60
C LEU A 99 27.62 2.01 19.48
N HIS A 100 26.76 1.36 18.70
CA HIS A 100 25.37 1.79 18.51
C HIS A 100 24.40 1.12 19.48
N SER A 101 24.79 0.01 20.10
CA SER A 101 23.91 -0.75 21.00
C SER A 101 23.65 -0.03 22.33
N SER A 102 24.67 0.59 22.94
CA SER A 102 24.55 1.20 24.27
C SER A 102 23.71 2.48 24.29
N PHE A 103 23.93 3.40 23.34
CA PHE A 103 23.15 4.64 23.23
C PHE A 103 21.70 4.36 22.80
N VAL A 104 21.49 3.46 21.83
CA VAL A 104 20.14 3.09 21.40
C VAL A 104 19.42 2.32 22.51
N ALA A 105 20.08 1.39 23.22
CA ALA A 105 19.48 0.71 24.37
C ALA A 105 19.19 1.67 25.53
N PHE A 106 20.05 2.67 25.75
CA PHE A 106 19.80 3.73 26.72
C PHE A 106 18.56 4.54 26.33
N LEU A 107 18.47 5.00 25.08
CA LEU A 107 17.30 5.75 24.58
C LEU A 107 16.02 4.91 24.66
N LEU A 108 16.06 3.64 24.24
CA LEU A 108 14.89 2.75 24.31
C LEU A 108 14.44 2.52 25.77
N LYS A 109 15.39 2.50 26.72
CA LYS A 109 15.09 2.40 28.15
C LYS A 109 14.55 3.73 28.71
N GLU A 110 15.09 4.86 28.25
CA GLU A 110 14.65 6.21 28.65
C GLU A 110 13.21 6.49 28.20
N PHE A 111 12.85 6.04 27.00
CA PHE A 111 11.56 6.29 26.35
C PHE A 111 10.63 5.05 26.34
N ILE A 112 10.77 4.17 27.32
CA ILE A 112 9.96 2.93 27.39
C ILE A 112 8.46 3.20 27.62
N ASP A 113 8.15 4.35 28.18
CA ASP A 113 6.79 4.83 28.47
C ASP A 113 6.02 5.27 27.21
N ILE A 114 6.72 5.80 26.20
CA ILE A 114 6.12 6.18 24.92
C ILE A 114 6.06 5.03 23.90
N ILE A 115 6.77 3.92 24.14
CA ILE A 115 6.76 2.69 23.32
C ILE A 115 6.36 1.50 24.20
N PRO A 116 5.14 1.46 24.73
CA PRO A 116 4.71 0.35 25.57
C PRO A 116 4.62 -0.94 24.74
N THR A 117 5.04 -2.06 25.31
CA THR A 117 4.92 -3.40 24.67
C THR A 117 3.47 -3.78 24.41
N GLU A 118 2.55 -3.26 25.22
CA GLU A 118 1.10 -3.39 25.04
C GLU A 118 0.47 -2.00 24.99
N LEU A 119 -0.30 -1.74 23.94
CA LEU A 119 -1.06 -0.49 23.81
C LEU A 119 -2.23 -0.53 24.80
N SER A 120 -2.28 0.42 25.74
CA SER A 120 -3.38 0.48 26.71
C SER A 120 -4.73 0.73 26.02
N ASP A 121 -5.78 0.06 26.48
CA ASP A 121 -7.17 0.32 26.07
C ASP A 121 -7.71 1.68 26.58
N ALA A 122 -6.92 2.41 27.38
CA ALA A 122 -7.28 3.73 27.87
C ALA A 122 -7.17 4.78 26.76
N LEU A 123 -8.14 5.70 26.73
CA LEU A 123 -8.05 6.88 25.87
C LEU A 123 -6.85 7.74 26.29
N PRO A 124 -6.07 8.25 25.33
CA PRO A 124 -4.97 9.15 25.66
C PRO A 124 -5.51 10.39 26.38
N PRO A 125 -4.71 10.99 27.28
CA PRO A 125 -5.12 12.20 27.99
C PRO A 125 -5.51 13.30 27.03
N MET A 126 -6.51 14.09 27.43
CA MET A 126 -7.02 15.20 26.63
C MET A 126 -5.89 16.21 26.39
N ARG A 127 -5.58 16.45 25.12
CA ARG A 127 -4.55 17.43 24.70
C ARG A 127 -5.16 18.83 24.68
N ASP A 128 -4.36 19.84 25.02
CA ASP A 128 -4.76 21.26 24.96
C ASP A 128 -5.16 21.70 23.55
N ILE A 129 -4.61 21.03 22.53
CA ILE A 129 -4.95 21.26 21.13
C ILE A 129 -6.03 20.25 20.74
N GLN A 130 -7.25 20.75 20.60
CA GLN A 130 -8.36 20.01 20.01
C GLN A 130 -8.46 20.37 18.53
N HIS A 131 -8.35 19.39 17.64
CA HIS A 131 -8.66 19.58 16.23
C HIS A 131 -10.19 19.66 16.09
N ALA A 132 -10.72 20.86 15.81
CA ALA A 132 -12.12 21.02 15.45
C ALA A 132 -12.35 20.49 14.03
N ILE A 133 -13.35 19.61 13.87
CA ILE A 133 -13.84 19.20 12.55
C ILE A 133 -15.13 19.96 12.31
N ASP A 134 -15.06 21.00 11.48
CA ASP A 134 -16.25 21.73 11.05
C ASP A 134 -17.01 20.89 10.03
N LEU A 135 -18.15 20.35 10.46
CA LEU A 135 -19.07 19.67 9.57
C LEU A 135 -19.97 20.70 8.90
N VAL A 136 -19.74 20.94 7.61
CA VAL A 136 -20.61 21.78 6.80
C VAL A 136 -21.78 20.93 6.27
N PRO A 137 -23.04 21.27 6.56
CA PRO A 137 -24.18 20.55 6.00
C PRO A 137 -24.26 20.78 4.50
N SER A 138 -24.43 19.69 3.73
CA SER A 138 -24.74 19.78 2.30
C SER A 138 -26.22 20.14 2.10
N PRO A 139 -26.55 21.02 1.14
CA PRO A 139 -27.92 21.25 0.68
C PRO A 139 -28.52 20.03 -0.03
#